data_AF-A0A922LYU9-F1
#
_entry.id   AF-A0A922LYU9-F1
#
_cell.length_a   1.000
_cell.length_b   1.000
_cell.length_c   1.000
_cell.angle_alpha   90.00
_cell.angle_beta   90.00
_cell.angle_gamma   90.00
#
_symmetry.space_group_name_H-M   'P 1'
#
loop_
_entity.id
_entity.type
_entity.pdbx_description
1 polymer ?
#
loop_
_entity_poly.entity_id
_entity_poly.type
_entity_poly.pdbx_seq_one_letter_code
_entity_poly.pdbx_strand_id
1 'polypeptide(L)'
;MYRLAVLFLLLSPTLCLFNTNDDVIKLTDQNFDQVTSSKELWFIMFYASWCGHSKNAAPDWKRFATNFKVSWNENYLLIKQGIIKVGAVDSENNPTVTQRFSVQGFPTIVIFGDNKHSPKPYTGGRDIDHLNKEALRELTSLVKSRTGSGSSRRIFVSVPICANICIQLYK
;
A
#
# COMPACT_ATOMS: atom_id res chain seq x y z
N MET A 1 42.90 37.31 -17.99
CA MET A 1 42.88 35.86 -17.75
C MET A 1 41.68 35.53 -16.87
N TYR A 2 40.47 35.46 -17.45
CA TYR A 2 39.24 35.14 -16.71
C TYR A 2 38.93 33.66 -16.96
N ARG A 3 39.32 32.79 -16.02
CA ARG A 3 38.88 31.40 -16.02
C ARG A 3 37.38 31.40 -15.76
N LEU A 4 36.60 31.27 -16.83
CA LEU A 4 35.16 31.04 -16.80
C LEU A 4 34.89 29.79 -15.94
N ALA A 5 34.51 30.00 -14.68
CA ALA A 5 33.93 28.96 -13.86
C ALA A 5 32.53 28.71 -14.39
N VAL A 6 32.40 27.73 -15.29
CA VAL A 6 31.12 27.18 -15.72
C VAL A 6 30.55 26.44 -14.51
N LEU A 7 29.78 27.17 -13.70
CA LEU A 7 28.98 26.62 -12.62
C LEU A 7 27.85 25.84 -13.30
N PHE A 8 28.12 24.57 -13.60
CA PHE A 8 27.12 23.63 -14.07
C PHE A 8 26.17 23.38 -12.89
N LEU A 9 25.16 24.25 -12.76
CA LEU A 9 23.95 23.97 -12.00
C LEU A 9 23.28 22.79 -12.68
N LEU A 10 23.76 21.57 -12.39
CA LEU A 10 23.00 20.35 -12.59
C LEU A 10 21.79 20.47 -11.66
N LEU A 11 20.73 21.12 -12.15
CA LEU A 11 19.38 20.81 -11.72
C LEU A 11 19.18 19.35 -12.12
N SER A 12 19.69 18.43 -11.30
CA SER A 12 19.36 17.02 -11.40
C SER A 12 17.84 16.97 -11.24
N PRO A 13 17.07 16.61 -12.28
CA PRO A 13 15.64 16.49 -12.12
C PRO A 13 15.43 15.41 -11.07
N THR A 14 14.95 15.83 -9.89
CA THR A 14 14.63 14.93 -8.79
C THR A 14 13.62 13.94 -9.33
N LEU A 15 14.06 12.72 -9.63
CA LEU A 15 13.24 11.71 -10.27
C LEU A 15 12.28 11.17 -9.22
N CYS A 16 11.17 11.87 -9.01
CA CYS A 16 10.09 11.40 -8.15
C CYS A 16 9.49 10.14 -8.79
N LEU A 17 9.66 8.99 -8.13
CA LEU A 17 9.10 7.72 -8.62
C LEU A 17 7.56 7.71 -8.58
N PHE A 18 6.99 8.44 -7.61
CA PHE A 18 5.55 8.60 -7.42
C PHE A 18 5.16 10.07 -7.47
N ASN A 19 4.12 10.37 -8.25
CA ASN A 19 3.58 11.71 -8.42
C ASN A 19 2.19 11.83 -7.77
N THR A 20 1.70 13.05 -7.60
CA THR A 20 0.38 13.32 -7.00
C THR A 20 -0.80 12.77 -7.79
N ASN A 21 -0.59 12.46 -9.08
CA ASN A 21 -1.59 11.87 -9.96
C ASN A 21 -1.65 10.33 -9.85
N ASP A 22 -0.67 9.70 -9.19
CA ASP A 22 -0.70 8.26 -8.97
C ASP A 22 -1.68 7.91 -7.83
N ASP A 23 -2.22 6.69 -7.85
CA ASP A 23 -3.10 6.19 -6.79
C ASP A 23 -2.37 5.84 -5.48
N VAL A 24 -1.04 5.94 -5.49
CA VAL A 24 -0.16 5.67 -4.36
C VAL A 24 -0.13 6.88 -3.43
N ILE A 25 -0.44 6.67 -2.16
CA ILE A 25 -0.41 7.72 -1.14
C ILE A 25 1.05 8.02 -0.76
N LYS A 26 1.52 9.24 -1.04
CA LYS A 26 2.85 9.67 -0.61
C LYS A 26 2.87 9.92 0.91
N LEU A 27 3.66 9.12 1.61
CA LEU A 27 3.84 9.21 3.04
C LEU A 27 5.17 9.90 3.36
N THR A 28 5.13 10.75 4.38
CA THR A 28 6.26 11.56 4.85
C THR A 28 6.37 11.48 6.37
N ASP A 29 7.50 11.94 6.92
CA ASP A 29 7.71 12.00 8.37
C ASP A 29 6.58 12.75 9.12
N GLN A 30 5.92 13.70 8.46
CA GLN A 30 4.85 14.52 9.05
C GLN A 30 3.47 13.87 9.00
N ASN A 31 3.20 13.00 8.02
CA ASN A 31 1.88 12.44 7.79
C ASN A 31 1.79 10.94 8.12
N PHE A 32 2.91 10.29 8.47
CA PHE A 32 2.95 8.84 8.62
C PHE A 32 2.04 8.33 9.75
N ASP A 33 1.81 9.14 10.79
CA ASP A 33 0.96 8.72 11.91
C ASP A 33 -0.48 8.35 11.48
N GLN A 34 -0.95 8.86 10.34
CA GLN A 34 -2.23 8.48 9.73
C GLN A 34 -2.33 6.97 9.45
N VAL A 35 -1.20 6.31 9.17
CA VAL A 35 -1.12 4.87 8.94
C VAL A 35 -1.44 4.13 10.23
N THR A 36 -0.83 4.57 11.33
CA THR A 36 -0.95 3.92 12.63
C THR A 36 -2.29 4.20 13.31
N SER A 37 -2.93 5.33 13.02
CA SER A 37 -4.26 5.66 13.55
C SER A 37 -5.42 5.09 12.72
N SER A 38 -5.14 4.55 11.53
CA SER A 38 -6.15 4.08 10.57
C SER A 38 -6.60 2.64 10.86
N LYS A 39 -7.88 2.36 10.58
CA LYS A 39 -8.50 1.03 10.75
C LYS A 39 -8.35 0.14 9.51
N GLU A 40 -7.83 0.73 8.44
CA GLU A 40 -7.59 0.13 7.13
C GLU A 40 -6.24 -0.62 7.13
N LEU A 41 -6.09 -1.59 6.23
CA LEU A 41 -4.82 -2.26 5.98
C LEU A 41 -3.93 -1.32 5.16
N TRP A 42 -2.66 -1.20 5.53
CA TRP A 42 -1.70 -0.41 4.74
C TRP A 42 -0.57 -1.25 4.20
N PHE A 43 -0.29 -1.05 2.93
CA PHE A 43 0.88 -1.57 2.25
C PHE A 43 1.81 -0.38 1.98
N ILE A 44 3.00 -0.40 2.57
CA ILE A 44 3.92 0.73 2.50
C ILE A 44 5.22 0.28 1.89
N MET A 45 5.60 0.92 0.78
CA MET A 45 6.90 0.70 0.17
C MET A 45 7.87 1.82 0.55
N PHE A 46 8.95 1.45 1.21
CA PHE A 46 10.12 2.29 1.42
C PHE A 46 11.04 2.14 0.22
N TYR A 47 11.31 3.26 -0.46
CA TYR A 47 12.09 3.30 -1.68
C TYR A 47 13.17 4.38 -1.64
N ALA A 48 14.13 4.28 -2.56
CA ALA A 48 15.10 5.32 -2.85
C ALA A 48 15.08 5.67 -4.34
N SER A 49 15.21 6.95 -4.68
CA SER A 49 15.03 7.46 -6.05
C SER A 49 16.14 7.03 -7.00
N TRP A 50 17.34 6.75 -6.48
CA TRP A 50 18.48 6.27 -7.26
C TRP A 50 18.50 4.74 -7.44
N CYS A 51 17.73 3.98 -6.65
CA CYS A 51 17.81 2.53 -6.62
C CYS A 51 17.09 1.89 -7.83
N GLY A 52 17.84 1.13 -8.65
CA GLY A 52 17.30 0.42 -9.81
C GLY A 52 16.16 -0.57 -9.47
N HIS A 53 16.29 -1.32 -8.38
CA HIS A 53 15.24 -2.25 -7.93
C HIS A 53 13.94 -1.52 -7.54
N SER A 54 14.05 -0.32 -6.97
CA SER A 54 12.88 0.50 -6.62
C SER A 54 12.19 1.03 -7.87
N LYS A 55 12.97 1.48 -8.87
CA LYS A 55 12.44 1.91 -10.17
C LYS A 55 11.69 0.81 -10.90
N ASN A 56 12.22 -0.42 -10.85
CA ASN A 56 11.60 -1.57 -11.49
C ASN A 56 10.30 -2.01 -10.79
N ALA A 57 10.21 -1.86 -9.46
CA ALA A 57 9.01 -2.19 -8.70
C ALA A 57 7.92 -1.10 -8.75
N ALA A 58 8.28 0.16 -9.02
CA ALA A 58 7.36 1.28 -9.08
C ALA A 58 6.14 1.09 -10.02
N PRO A 59 6.27 0.61 -11.28
CA PRO A 59 5.12 0.43 -12.16
C PRO A 59 4.10 -0.59 -11.62
N ASP A 60 4.56 -1.72 -11.08
CA ASP A 60 3.68 -2.72 -10.48
C ASP A 60 3.05 -2.21 -9.18
N TRP A 61 3.80 -1.44 -8.39
CA TRP A 61 3.27 -0.79 -7.18
C TRP A 61 2.14 0.20 -7.49
N LYS A 62 2.27 0.98 -8.58
CA LYS A 62 1.21 1.87 -9.06
C LYS A 62 -0.03 1.09 -9.47
N ARG A 63 0.13 0.03 -10.26
CA ARG A 63 -0.98 -0.83 -10.68
C ARG A 63 -1.66 -1.50 -9.48
N PHE A 64 -0.87 -1.96 -8.52
CA PHE A 64 -1.37 -2.48 -7.25
C PHE A 64 -2.23 -1.44 -6.53
N ALA A 65 -1.75 -0.20 -6.37
CA ALA A 65 -2.55 0.88 -5.79
C ALA A 65 -3.86 1.14 -6.56
N THR A 66 -3.80 1.18 -7.90
CA THR A 66 -4.97 1.34 -8.76
C THR A 66 -5.99 0.22 -8.57
N ASN A 67 -5.55 -1.04 -8.47
CA ASN A 67 -6.45 -2.19 -8.25
C ASN A 67 -7.26 -2.09 -6.94
N PHE A 68 -6.71 -1.48 -5.89
CA PHE A 68 -7.38 -1.36 -4.59
C PHE A 68 -8.10 -0.01 -4.40
N LYS A 69 -7.78 1.01 -5.21
CA LYS A 69 -8.49 2.30 -5.24
C LYS A 69 -9.71 2.25 -6.16
N VAL A 70 -9.57 1.65 -7.35
CA VAL A 70 -10.64 1.54 -8.34
C VAL A 70 -11.58 0.40 -7.92
N SER A 71 -12.68 0.81 -7.32
CA SER A 71 -13.86 -0.01 -7.12
C SER A 71 -14.31 -0.56 -8.49
N TRP A 72 -14.45 -1.89 -8.60
CA TRP A 72 -14.93 -2.68 -9.74
C TRP A 72 -13.85 -3.33 -10.64
N ASN A 73 -13.40 -4.52 -10.22
CA ASN A 73 -13.06 -5.62 -11.11
C ASN A 73 -14.08 -6.74 -10.83
N GLU A 74 -14.80 -7.19 -11.85
CA GLU A 74 -15.77 -8.30 -11.81
C GLU A 74 -15.21 -9.63 -11.28
N ASN A 75 -13.88 -9.79 -11.27
CA ASN A 75 -13.15 -10.94 -10.75
C ASN A 75 -12.75 -10.82 -9.27
N TYR A 76 -12.78 -9.63 -8.67
CA TYR A 76 -12.47 -9.41 -7.25
C TYR A 76 -13.74 -9.08 -6.48
N LEU A 77 -14.55 -10.13 -6.27
CA LEU A 77 -15.78 -10.09 -5.50
C LEU A 77 -15.49 -9.62 -4.07
N LEU A 78 -16.14 -8.53 -3.64
CA LEU A 78 -16.34 -8.10 -2.25
C LEU A 78 -15.22 -7.35 -1.50
N ILE A 79 -14.22 -6.76 -2.14
CA ILE A 79 -13.37 -5.80 -1.40
C ILE A 79 -14.12 -4.47 -1.32
N LYS A 80 -14.83 -4.24 -0.19
CA LYS A 80 -15.43 -2.93 0.10
C LYS A 80 -14.37 -1.84 -0.09
N GLN A 81 -14.79 -0.75 -0.72
CA GLN A 81 -13.99 0.45 -0.98
C GLN A 81 -13.17 0.83 0.25
N GLY A 82 -11.87 1.03 0.03
CA GLY A 82 -10.98 1.64 1.01
C GLY A 82 -10.50 0.75 2.16
N ILE A 83 -10.71 -0.58 2.16
CA ILE A 83 -10.14 -1.42 3.22
C ILE A 83 -8.61 -1.51 3.13
N ILE A 84 -8.06 -1.48 1.92
CA ILE A 84 -6.61 -1.54 1.68
C ILE A 84 -6.15 -0.20 1.12
N LYS A 85 -5.13 0.39 1.74
CA LYS A 85 -4.45 1.61 1.30
C LYS A 85 -3.01 1.29 0.93
N VAL A 86 -2.56 1.88 -0.17
CA VAL A 86 -1.21 1.67 -0.69
C VAL A 86 -0.45 2.98 -0.60
N GLY A 87 0.66 2.96 0.11
CA GLY A 87 1.52 4.10 0.34
C GLY A 87 2.96 3.88 -0.12
N ALA A 88 3.67 4.98 -0.32
CA ALA A 88 5.10 4.96 -0.61
C ALA A 88 5.81 6.04 0.20
N VAL A 89 6.99 5.70 0.74
CA VAL A 89 7.85 6.58 1.51
C VAL A 89 9.19 6.71 0.79
N ASP A 90 9.54 7.95 0.47
CA ASP A 90 10.88 8.28 -0.01
C ASP A 90 11.85 8.28 1.16
N SER A 91 12.74 7.29 1.21
CA SER A 91 13.63 7.08 2.35
C SER A 91 14.79 8.09 2.39
N GLU A 92 15.10 8.75 1.28
CA GLU A 92 16.14 9.79 1.24
C GLU A 92 15.65 11.08 1.89
N ASN A 93 14.37 11.40 1.69
CA ASN A 93 13.74 12.63 2.17
C ASN A 93 13.00 12.46 3.50
N ASN A 94 12.84 11.23 4.00
CA ASN A 94 12.09 10.92 5.23
C ASN A 94 12.89 9.93 6.11
N PRO A 95 14.00 10.37 6.71
CA PRO A 95 14.87 9.50 7.50
C PRO A 95 14.22 9.05 8.81
N THR A 96 13.34 9.85 9.40
CA THR A 96 12.75 9.56 10.73
C THR A 96 11.89 8.30 10.69
N VAL A 97 10.96 8.23 9.73
CA VAL A 97 10.12 7.06 9.53
C VAL A 97 10.94 5.86 9.05
N THR A 98 11.94 6.09 8.19
CA THR A 98 12.79 5.02 7.64
C THR A 98 13.58 4.32 8.75
N GLN A 99 14.17 5.11 9.67
CA GLN A 99 14.88 4.59 10.83
C GLN A 99 13.93 3.91 11.83
N ARG A 100 12.74 4.46 12.05
CA ARG A 100 11.70 3.87 12.93
C ARG A 100 11.37 2.43 12.54
N PHE A 101 11.36 2.11 11.25
CA PHE A 101 11.11 0.76 10.75
C PHE A 101 12.40 -0.02 10.38
N SER A 102 13.57 0.51 10.77
CA SER A 102 14.88 -0.13 10.56
C SER A 102 15.11 -0.60 9.13
N VAL A 103 14.69 0.18 8.14
CA VAL A 103 14.82 -0.18 6.72
C VAL A 103 16.30 -0.18 6.32
N GLN A 104 16.85 -1.36 6.00
CA GLN A 104 18.26 -1.56 5.66
C GLN A 104 18.52 -1.64 4.15
N GLY A 105 17.48 -1.71 3.32
CA GLY A 105 17.62 -1.89 1.88
C GLY A 105 16.37 -1.49 1.13
N PHE A 106 16.47 -1.43 -0.20
CA PHE A 106 15.38 -0.95 -1.05
C PHE A 106 15.11 -1.89 -2.25
N PRO A 107 13.84 -2.02 -2.67
CA PRO A 107 12.64 -1.57 -1.96
C PRO A 107 12.31 -2.53 -0.81
N THR A 108 11.89 -1.97 0.32
CA THR A 108 11.35 -2.72 1.47
C THR A 108 9.87 -2.44 1.58
N ILE A 109 9.07 -3.49 1.62
CA ILE A 109 7.62 -3.39 1.76
C ILE A 109 7.25 -3.82 3.18
N VAL A 110 6.44 -3.00 3.85
CA VAL A 110 5.94 -3.26 5.19
C VAL A 110 4.41 -3.22 5.17
N ILE A 111 3.80 -4.25 5.74
CA ILE A 111 2.36 -4.42 5.80
C ILE A 111 1.89 -4.10 7.21
N PHE A 112 0.95 -3.16 7.32
CA PHE A 112 0.29 -2.79 8.55
C PHE A 112 -1.11 -3.41 8.56
N GLY A 113 -1.23 -4.51 9.30
CA GLY A 113 -2.46 -5.27 9.48
C GLY A 113 -3.48 -4.58 10.38
N ASP A 114 -4.42 -5.35 10.93
CA ASP A 114 -5.39 -4.87 11.95
C ASP A 114 -4.65 -4.30 13.18
N ASN A 115 -3.66 -5.05 13.68
CA ASN A 115 -2.75 -4.58 14.72
C ASN A 115 -1.63 -3.72 14.12
N LYS A 116 -1.80 -2.40 14.21
CA LYS A 116 -0.83 -1.41 13.72
C LYS A 116 0.50 -1.40 14.48
N HIS A 117 0.56 -1.98 15.68
CA HIS A 117 1.78 -2.08 16.48
C HIS A 117 2.65 -3.28 16.10
N SER A 118 2.15 -4.19 15.26
CA SER A 118 2.90 -5.36 14.78
C SER A 118 3.00 -5.36 13.25
N PRO A 119 3.65 -4.34 12.64
CA PRO A 119 3.87 -4.31 11.21
C PRO A 119 4.73 -5.50 10.78
N LYS A 120 4.40 -6.10 9.62
CA LYS A 120 5.10 -7.27 9.11
C LYS A 120 5.92 -6.89 7.87
N PRO A 121 7.21 -7.27 7.80
CA PRO A 121 7.96 -7.13 6.56
C PRO A 121 7.38 -8.10 5.52
N TYR A 122 7.22 -7.62 4.29
CA TYR A 122 6.84 -8.44 3.16
C TYR A 122 8.08 -8.94 2.42
N THR A 123 8.17 -10.26 2.23
CA THR A 123 9.32 -10.92 1.61
C THR A 123 8.96 -11.68 0.32
N GLY A 124 7.74 -11.51 -0.20
CA GLY A 124 7.28 -12.17 -1.42
C GLY A 124 7.76 -11.49 -2.71
N GLY A 125 7.25 -11.97 -3.85
CA GLY A 125 7.49 -11.39 -5.17
C GLY A 125 6.99 -9.95 -5.25
N ARG A 126 7.69 -9.10 -6.01
CA ARG A 126 7.33 -7.68 -6.16
C ARG A 126 6.45 -7.41 -7.39
N ASP A 127 6.10 -8.46 -8.11
CA ASP A 127 5.13 -8.41 -9.18
C ASP A 127 3.70 -8.27 -8.64
N ILE A 128 2.81 -7.81 -9.51
CA ILE A 128 1.44 -7.50 -9.16
C ILE A 128 0.65 -8.70 -8.61
N ASP A 129 0.93 -9.92 -9.08
CA ASP A 129 0.16 -11.11 -8.71
C ASP A 129 0.47 -11.53 -7.27
N HIS A 130 1.76 -11.52 -6.90
CA HIS A 130 2.17 -11.80 -5.51
C HIS A 130 1.66 -10.74 -4.53
N LEU A 131 1.65 -9.46 -4.94
CA LEU A 131 1.12 -8.37 -4.13
C LEU A 131 -0.40 -8.52 -3.91
N ASN A 132 -1.16 -8.78 -4.99
CA ASN A 132 -2.60 -8.99 -4.91
C ASN A 132 -2.96 -10.19 -4.01
N LYS A 133 -2.21 -11.29 -4.15
CA LYS A 133 -2.41 -12.49 -3.34
C LYS A 133 -2.19 -12.23 -1.85
N GLU A 134 -1.13 -11.50 -1.50
CA GLU A 134 -0.86 -11.17 -0.09
C GLU A 134 -1.90 -10.19 0.47
N ALA A 135 -2.32 -9.21 -0.34
CA ALA A 135 -3.41 -8.29 0.01
C ALA A 135 -4.72 -9.03 0.34
N LEU A 136 -5.09 -10.02 -0.46
CA LEU A 136 -6.24 -10.88 -0.20
C LEU A 136 -6.09 -11.72 1.08
N ARG A 137 -4.87 -12.21 1.35
CA ARG A 137 -4.59 -12.98 2.56
C ARG A 137 -4.78 -12.14 3.81
N GLU A 138 -4.24 -10.92 3.82
CA GLU A 138 -4.39 -10.00 4.95
C GLU A 138 -5.82 -9.47 5.09
N LEU A 139 -6.53 -9.28 3.98
CA LEU A 139 -7.97 -9.01 4.02
C LEU A 139 -8.74 -10.17 4.67
N THR A 140 -8.42 -11.41 4.32
CA THR A 140 -9.06 -12.60 4.91
C THR A 140 -8.75 -12.72 6.40
N SER A 141 -7.51 -12.42 6.80
CA SER A 141 -7.10 -12.41 8.21
C SER A 141 -7.90 -11.37 9.01
N LEU A 142 -8.10 -10.19 8.44
CA LEU A 142 -8.91 -9.11 9.01
C LEU A 142 -10.39 -9.50 9.14
N VAL A 143 -10.97 -10.11 8.11
CA VAL A 143 -12.36 -10.58 8.18
C VAL A 143 -12.50 -11.64 9.27
N LYS A 144 -11.57 -12.58 9.38
CA LYS A 144 -11.59 -13.61 10.42
C LYS A 144 -11.45 -13.02 11.83
N SER A 145 -10.57 -12.04 12.03
CA SER A 145 -10.41 -11.38 13.35
C SER A 145 -11.67 -10.65 13.77
N ARG A 146 -12.35 -9.97 12.83
CA ARG A 146 -13.58 -9.20 13.07
C ARG A 146 -14.84 -10.06 13.21
N THR A 147 -14.87 -11.24 12.58
CA THR A 147 -16.07 -12.09 12.56
C THR A 147 -16.13 -13.09 13.70
N GLY A 148 -15.04 -13.30 14.45
CA GLY A 148 -15.00 -14.16 15.62
C GLY A 148 -15.16 -15.64 15.27
N SER A 149 -14.20 -16.46 15.67
CA SER A 149 -14.26 -17.92 15.56
C SER A 149 -15.38 -18.49 16.45
N GLY A 150 -16.65 -18.42 16.02
CA GLY A 150 -17.75 -19.02 16.78
C GLY A 150 -19.15 -18.40 16.63
N SER A 151 -19.54 -17.85 15.49
CA SER A 151 -20.97 -17.63 15.24
C SER A 151 -21.26 -17.64 13.75
N SER A 152 -21.94 -18.69 13.29
CA SER A 152 -22.68 -18.71 12.04
C SER A 152 -23.78 -17.64 12.10
N ARG A 153 -23.37 -16.38 11.95
CA ARG A 153 -24.26 -15.26 11.70
C ARG A 153 -23.85 -14.70 10.37
N ARG A 154 -24.75 -14.89 9.39
CA ARG A 154 -24.74 -14.21 8.10
C ARG A 154 -24.29 -12.78 8.33
N ILE A 155 -23.11 -12.43 7.82
CA ILE A 155 -22.65 -11.05 7.82
C ILE A 155 -23.58 -10.32 6.85
N PHE A 156 -24.66 -9.75 7.38
CA PHE A 156 -25.31 -8.62 6.74
C PHE A 156 -24.31 -7.47 6.86
N VAL A 157 -23.39 -7.37 5.91
CA VAL A 157 -22.85 -6.07 5.53
C VAL A 157 -24.09 -5.25 5.17
N SER A 158 -24.48 -4.32 6.03
CA SER A 158 -25.54 -3.37 5.73
C SER A 158 -25.10 -2.61 4.48
N VAL A 159 -25.66 -3.05 3.35
CA VAL A 159 -25.70 -2.31 2.10
C VAL A 159 -26.92 -1.40 2.27
N PRO A 160 -26.78 -0.07 2.27
CA PRO A 160 -27.94 0.81 2.23
C PRO A 160 -28.45 0.84 0.80
N ILE A 161 -28.84 -0.31 0.25
CA ILE A 161 -29.57 -0.39 -1.01
C ILE A 161 -30.51 -1.57 -0.87
N CYS A 162 -31.79 -1.24 -0.70
CA CYS A 162 -32.92 -2.15 -0.81
C CYS A 162 -32.82 -2.94 -2.13
N ALA A 163 -32.30 -4.16 -2.08
CA ALA A 163 -32.53 -5.16 -3.11
C ALA A 163 -32.38 -6.54 -2.48
N ASN A 164 -33.52 -7.20 -2.28
CA ASN A 164 -33.63 -8.61 -1.93
C ASN A 164 -32.89 -9.47 -2.97
N ILE A 165 -31.64 -9.84 -2.68
CA ILE A 165 -30.98 -10.95 -3.35
C ILE A 165 -30.55 -11.95 -2.28
N CYS A 166 -31.46 -12.90 -2.04
CA CYS A 166 -31.23 -14.08 -1.23
C CYS A 166 -30.40 -15.07 -2.05
N ILE A 167 -29.07 -15.10 -1.86
CA ILE A 167 -28.24 -16.17 -2.42
C ILE A 167 -28.27 -17.34 -1.44
N GLN A 168 -29.16 -18.29 -1.73
CA GLN A 168 -29.01 -19.68 -1.29
C GLN A 168 -27.78 -20.25 -2.01
N LEU A 169 -26.66 -20.40 -1.28
CA LEU A 169 -25.54 -21.19 -1.79
C LEU A 169 -25.89 -22.67 -1.62
N TYR A 170 -25.84 -23.38 -2.75
CA TYR A 170 -26.26 -24.76 -2.96
C TYR A 170 -25.46 -25.76 -2.11
N LYS A 171 -26.23 -26.71 -1.55
CA LYS A 171 -25.94 -27.97 -0.83
C LYS A 171 -25.27 -27.89 0.54
#